data_AF-A0AAW9IV81-F1
#
_entry.id   AF-A0AAW9IV81-F1
#
_cell.length_a   1.000
_cell.length_b   1.000
_cell.length_c   1.000
_cell.angle_alpha   90.00
_cell.angle_beta   90.00
_cell.angle_gamma   90.00
#
_symmetry.space_group_name_H-M   'P 1'
#
loop_
_entity.id
_entity.type
_entity.pdbx_description
1 polymer ?
#
loop_
_entity_poly.entity_id
_entity_poly.type
_entity_poly.pdbx_seq_one_letter_code
_entity_poly.pdbx_strand_id
1 'polypeptide(L)'
;YIITVPTPYIKKTKQIDANYVVSAVKQVLEVCENGTILVIESTISPGTIDKFVRPIIEERGFVIGQDIHLVHAPERIIPGKMVYELENNSRTIGADSREVGEEVKSWNKSFSKNDIVVTDIKTD
;
A
#
# COMPACT_ATOMS: atom_id res chain seq x y z
N TYR A 1 -5.33 -7.58 -3.17
CA TYR A 1 -3.92 -7.96 -3.42
C TYR A 1 -3.00 -7.13 -2.52
N ILE A 2 -1.91 -7.71 -2.03
CA ILE A 2 -0.93 -7.03 -1.16
C ILE A 2 0.42 -7.00 -1.89
N ILE A 3 1.01 -5.81 -2.05
CA ILE A 3 2.28 -5.57 -2.74
C ILE A 3 3.38 -5.30 -1.70
N THR A 4 4.32 -6.24 -1.58
CA THR A 4 5.43 -6.25 -0.61
C THR A 4 6.79 -6.40 -1.28
N VAL A 5 6.95 -5.80 -2.46
CA VAL A 5 8.19 -5.88 -3.23
C VAL A 5 9.28 -4.94 -2.70
N PRO A 6 10.57 -5.25 -2.94
CA PRO A 6 11.67 -4.38 -2.53
C PRO A 6 11.62 -3.02 -3.23
N THR A 7 12.01 -1.98 -2.51
CA THR A 7 12.05 -0.61 -3.03
C THR A 7 13.42 0.02 -2.72
N PRO A 8 14.44 -0.29 -3.53
CA PRO A 8 15.82 0.07 -3.21
C PRO A 8 16.05 1.57 -3.21
N TYR A 9 16.87 2.05 -2.28
CA TYR A 9 17.22 3.46 -2.18
C TYR A 9 18.24 3.88 -3.26
N ILE A 10 17.87 4.87 -4.07
CA ILE A 10 18.72 5.43 -5.12
C ILE A 10 19.52 6.60 -4.53
N LYS A 11 20.82 6.35 -4.25
CA LYS A 11 21.72 7.36 -3.65
C LYS A 11 21.79 8.69 -4.43
N LYS A 12 21.71 8.64 -5.77
CA LYS A 12 21.84 9.81 -6.64
C LYS A 12 20.67 10.79 -6.50
N THR A 13 19.45 10.27 -6.42
CA THR A 13 18.22 11.08 -6.34
C THR A 13 17.71 11.23 -4.90
N LYS A 14 18.28 10.47 -3.96
CA LYS A 14 17.81 10.31 -2.58
C LYS A 14 16.36 9.84 -2.49
N GLN A 15 15.88 9.14 -3.51
CA GLN A 15 14.51 8.61 -3.59
C GLN A 15 14.54 7.08 -3.56
N ILE A 16 13.39 6.52 -3.25
CA ILE A 16 13.14 5.10 -3.35
C ILE A 16 12.79 4.75 -4.80
N ASP A 17 13.36 3.65 -5.32
CA ASP A 17 13.01 3.12 -6.63
C ASP A 17 11.63 2.44 -6.60
N ALA A 18 10.68 2.98 -7.36
CA ALA A 18 9.32 2.47 -7.47
C ALA A 18 9.15 1.41 -8.58
N ASN A 19 10.18 1.09 -9.37
CA ASN A 19 10.05 0.21 -10.54
C ASN A 19 9.50 -1.18 -10.20
N TYR A 20 9.90 -1.74 -9.06
CA TYR A 20 9.39 -3.04 -8.60
C TYR A 20 7.90 -2.96 -8.24
N VAL A 21 7.48 -1.89 -7.56
CA VAL A 21 6.06 -1.65 -7.25
C VAL A 21 5.26 -1.52 -8.53
N VAL A 22 5.74 -0.69 -9.47
CA VAL A 22 5.15 -0.51 -10.80
C VAL A 22 4.97 -1.84 -11.54
N SER A 23 6.01 -2.67 -11.56
CA SER A 23 5.95 -3.99 -12.23
C SER A 23 4.94 -4.91 -11.55
N ALA A 24 4.90 -4.94 -10.23
CA ALA A 24 3.96 -5.78 -9.48
C ALA A 24 2.51 -5.33 -9.68
N VAL A 25 2.26 -4.01 -9.68
CA VAL A 25 0.94 -3.45 -9.99
C VAL A 25 0.50 -3.84 -11.39
N LYS A 26 1.37 -3.72 -12.40
CA LYS A 26 1.04 -4.14 -13.77
C LYS A 26 0.61 -5.60 -13.87
N GLN A 27 1.30 -6.49 -13.14
CA GLN A 27 0.94 -7.91 -13.11
C GLN A 27 -0.41 -8.15 -12.43
N VAL A 28 -0.71 -7.45 -11.33
CA VAL A 28 -2.02 -7.54 -10.68
C VAL A 28 -3.13 -7.09 -11.63
N LEU A 29 -2.93 -5.99 -12.35
CA LEU A 29 -3.91 -5.46 -13.30
C LEU A 29 -4.22 -6.39 -14.48
N GLU A 30 -3.40 -7.41 -14.73
CA GLU A 30 -3.66 -8.41 -15.76
C GLU A 30 -4.62 -9.51 -15.32
N VAL A 31 -4.81 -9.68 -14.00
CA VAL A 31 -5.57 -10.81 -13.43
C VAL A 31 -6.63 -10.38 -12.42
N CYS A 32 -6.67 -9.11 -12.02
CA CYS A 32 -7.60 -8.62 -11.01
C CYS A 32 -9.03 -8.49 -11.55
N GLU A 33 -9.98 -8.59 -10.63
CA GLU A 33 -11.40 -8.37 -10.90
C GLU A 33 -11.81 -6.95 -10.49
N ASN A 34 -12.95 -6.46 -10.99
CA ASN A 34 -13.49 -5.17 -10.59
C ASN A 34 -13.82 -5.15 -9.09
N GLY A 35 -13.58 -4.02 -8.44
CA GLY A 35 -13.68 -3.85 -6.99
C GLY A 35 -12.43 -4.33 -6.23
N THR A 36 -11.34 -4.62 -6.94
CA THR A 36 -10.10 -5.10 -6.30
C THR A 36 -9.50 -4.04 -5.37
N ILE A 37 -9.24 -4.41 -4.11
CA ILE A 37 -8.44 -3.61 -3.19
C ILE A 37 -6.96 -3.94 -3.39
N LEU A 38 -6.19 -2.94 -3.80
CA LEU A 38 -4.75 -3.00 -4.01
C LEU A 38 -4.04 -2.31 -2.84
N VAL A 39 -3.49 -3.12 -1.94
CA VAL A 39 -2.74 -2.67 -0.75
C VAL A 39 -1.25 -2.65 -1.08
N ILE A 40 -0.61 -1.50 -0.92
CA ILE A 40 0.85 -1.35 -1.04
C ILE A 40 1.43 -1.29 0.36
N GLU A 41 2.21 -2.32 0.73
CA GLU A 41 2.93 -2.36 2.01
C GLU A 41 4.42 -2.02 1.84
N SER A 42 4.93 -2.11 0.61
CA SER A 42 6.26 -1.63 0.25
C SER A 42 6.46 -0.19 0.72
N THR A 43 7.57 0.08 1.39
CA THR A 43 7.95 1.46 1.76
C THR A 43 8.19 2.27 0.49
N ILE A 44 7.44 3.35 0.31
CA ILE A 44 7.53 4.24 -0.85
C ILE A 44 7.73 5.69 -0.43
N SER A 45 8.19 6.55 -1.34
CA SER A 45 8.29 7.98 -1.07
C SER A 45 6.91 8.65 -1.22
N PRO A 46 6.61 9.74 -0.48
CA PRO A 46 5.38 10.50 -0.69
C PRO A 46 5.18 10.88 -2.16
N GLY A 47 3.94 10.77 -2.64
CA GLY A 47 3.59 11.03 -4.04
C GLY A 47 3.95 9.90 -5.03
N THR A 48 4.56 8.79 -4.58
CA THR A 48 4.84 7.63 -5.45
C THR A 48 3.56 7.06 -6.07
N ILE A 49 2.48 6.95 -5.28
CA ILE A 49 1.20 6.43 -5.75
C ILE A 49 0.63 7.32 -6.86
N ASP A 50 0.55 8.62 -6.61
CA ASP A 50 0.04 9.59 -7.59
C ASP A 50 0.90 9.64 -8.86
N LYS A 51 2.22 9.57 -8.72
CA LYS A 51 3.15 9.73 -9.84
C LYS A 51 3.31 8.46 -10.69
N PHE A 52 3.21 7.29 -10.09
CA PHE A 52 3.58 6.04 -10.75
C PHE A 52 2.50 4.97 -10.73
N VAL A 53 1.66 4.90 -9.70
CA VAL A 53 0.67 3.81 -9.57
C VAL A 53 -0.64 4.18 -10.26
N ARG A 54 -1.22 5.35 -9.93
CA ARG A 54 -2.48 5.80 -10.53
C ARG A 54 -2.44 5.84 -12.07
N PRO A 55 -1.39 6.39 -12.71
CA PRO A 55 -1.36 6.49 -14.16
C PRO A 55 -1.43 5.12 -14.84
N ILE A 56 -0.84 4.08 -14.23
CA ILE A 56 -0.85 2.72 -14.79
C ILE A 56 -2.24 2.11 -14.72
N ILE A 57 -2.98 2.35 -13.63
CA ILE A 57 -4.34 1.87 -13.44
C ILE A 57 -5.25 2.54 -14.49
N GLU A 58 -5.14 3.85 -14.63
CA GLU A 58 -5.92 4.64 -15.59
C GLU A 58 -5.57 4.29 -17.05
N GLU A 59 -4.29 4.08 -17.37
CA GLU A 59 -3.84 3.67 -18.72
C GLU A 59 -4.41 2.31 -19.14
N ARG A 60 -4.66 1.41 -18.17
CA ARG A 60 -5.31 0.11 -18.41
C ARG A 60 -6.84 0.24 -18.52
N GLY A 61 -7.41 1.43 -18.34
CA GLY A 61 -8.84 1.71 -18.47
C GLY A 61 -9.65 1.45 -17.21
N PHE A 62 -9.02 1.18 -16.07
CA PHE A 62 -9.71 0.97 -14.80
C PHE A 62 -10.07 2.30 -14.13
N VAL A 63 -11.24 2.35 -13.49
CA VAL A 63 -11.70 3.48 -12.71
C VAL A 63 -11.26 3.31 -11.25
N ILE A 64 -10.40 4.19 -10.77
CA ILE A 64 -9.98 4.21 -9.36
C ILE A 64 -11.19 4.58 -8.48
N GLY A 65 -11.39 3.84 -7.40
CA GLY A 65 -12.54 3.98 -6.50
C GLY A 65 -13.77 3.16 -6.92
N GLN A 66 -13.70 2.46 -8.05
CA GLN A 66 -14.76 1.56 -8.51
C GLN A 66 -14.19 0.20 -8.92
N ASP A 67 -13.29 0.17 -9.90
CA ASP A 67 -12.70 -1.08 -10.38
C ASP A 67 -11.47 -1.45 -9.53
N ILE A 68 -10.70 -0.46 -9.10
CA ILE A 68 -9.54 -0.61 -8.22
C ILE A 68 -9.63 0.37 -7.06
N HIS A 69 -9.46 -0.12 -5.83
CA HIS A 69 -9.32 0.70 -4.64
C HIS A 69 -7.88 0.70 -4.17
N LEU A 70 -7.32 1.88 -3.90
CA LEU A 70 -5.93 2.04 -3.48
C LEU A 70 -5.82 2.21 -1.97
N VAL A 71 -4.87 1.47 -1.39
CA VAL A 71 -4.50 1.54 0.01
C VAL A 71 -2.98 1.49 0.13
N HIS A 72 -2.41 2.32 0.98
CA HIS A 72 -1.02 2.24 1.44
C HIS A 72 -1.04 1.90 2.93
N ALA A 73 -0.31 0.85 3.29
CA ALA A 73 -0.27 0.33 4.66
C ALA A 73 1.18 -0.10 4.94
N PRO A 74 2.10 0.86 5.09
CA PRO A 74 3.52 0.55 5.18
C PRO A 74 3.82 -0.30 6.42
N GLU A 75 4.36 -1.49 6.21
CA GLU A 75 4.77 -2.37 7.31
C GLU A 75 6.26 -2.15 7.62
N ARG A 76 6.58 -1.91 8.90
CA ARG A 76 7.97 -1.81 9.38
C ARG A 76 8.31 -3.03 10.22
N ILE A 77 9.06 -3.97 9.64
CA ILE A 77 9.61 -5.11 10.37
C ILE A 77 11.08 -4.86 10.67
N ILE A 78 11.43 -4.81 11.97
CA ILE A 78 12.82 -4.82 12.41
C ILE A 78 13.31 -6.26 12.52
N PRO A 79 14.38 -6.65 11.82
CA PRO A 79 14.96 -8.00 11.94
C PRO A 79 15.26 -8.34 13.41
N GLY A 80 14.77 -9.49 13.87
CA GLY A 80 14.98 -9.97 15.25
C GLY A 80 13.92 -9.54 16.28
N LYS A 81 12.93 -8.71 15.91
CA LYS A 81 11.81 -8.31 16.80
C LYS A 81 10.41 -8.53 16.21
N MET A 82 10.29 -9.33 15.16
CA MET A 82 9.09 -9.44 14.34
C MET A 82 7.78 -9.65 15.14
N VAL A 83 7.73 -10.62 16.06
CA VAL A 83 6.53 -10.89 16.88
C VAL A 83 6.19 -9.74 17.81
N TYR A 84 7.21 -9.10 18.42
CA TYR A 84 7.00 -7.98 19.34
C TYR A 84 6.47 -6.73 18.62
N GLU A 85 6.96 -6.44 17.41
CA GLU A 85 6.54 -5.27 16.63
C GLU A 85 5.12 -5.45 16.05
N LEU A 86 4.78 -6.67 15.62
CA LEU A 86 3.42 -7.00 15.18
C LEU A 86 2.37 -6.72 16.27
N GLU A 87 2.72 -7.01 17.53
CA GLU A 87 1.81 -6.79 18.66
C GLU A 87 1.78 -5.34 19.16
N ASN A 88 2.91 -4.61 19.09
CA ASN A 88 3.09 -3.36 19.85
C ASN A 88 3.17 -2.08 19.02
N ASN A 89 3.36 -2.11 17.70
CA ASN A 89 3.46 -0.89 16.92
C ASN A 89 2.08 -0.39 16.46
N SER A 90 1.80 0.89 16.72
CA SER A 90 0.71 1.60 16.06
C SER A 90 0.97 1.67 14.56
N ARG A 91 -0.10 1.54 13.77
CA ARG A 91 -0.02 1.53 12.30
C ARG A 91 -0.95 2.56 11.69
N THR A 92 -0.54 3.09 10.54
CA THR A 92 -1.36 3.92 9.67
C THR A 92 -1.79 3.11 8.45
N ILE A 93 -3.03 3.32 8.03
CA ILE A 93 -3.55 2.83 6.76
C ILE A 93 -4.05 4.06 6.01
N GLY A 94 -3.32 4.47 4.98
CA GLY A 94 -3.75 5.49 4.05
C GLY A 94 -4.65 4.87 2.99
N ALA A 95 -5.84 5.41 2.78
CA ALA A 95 -6.76 4.94 1.75
C ALA A 95 -7.43 6.11 1.02
N ASP A 96 -7.75 5.90 -0.27
CA ASP A 96 -8.57 6.86 -1.03
C ASP A 96 -10.01 6.91 -0.53
N SER A 97 -10.54 5.75 -0.11
CA SER A 97 -11.84 5.63 0.53
C SER A 97 -11.64 5.21 1.97
N ARG A 98 -12.21 5.98 2.90
CA ARG A 98 -12.20 5.63 4.33
C ARG A 98 -12.90 4.30 4.58
N GLU A 99 -13.97 3.99 3.86
CA GLU A 99 -14.69 2.72 4.00
C GLU A 99 -13.79 1.53 3.66
N VAL A 100 -13.05 1.62 2.55
CA VAL A 100 -12.05 0.61 2.15
C VAL A 100 -10.92 0.54 3.19
N GLY A 101 -10.45 1.69 3.69
CA GLY A 101 -9.42 1.71 4.73
C GLY A 101 -9.86 1.02 6.03
N GLU A 102 -11.10 1.21 6.46
CA GLU A 102 -11.66 0.51 7.63
C GLU A 102 -11.89 -0.98 7.36
N GLU A 103 -12.23 -1.37 6.12
CA GLU A 103 -12.27 -2.78 5.71
C GLU A 103 -10.90 -3.44 5.82
N VAL A 104 -9.85 -2.82 5.25
CA VAL A 104 -8.46 -3.34 5.34
C VAL A 104 -7.97 -3.38 6.80
N LYS A 105 -8.34 -2.38 7.61
CA LYS A 105 -8.09 -2.40 9.05
C LYS A 105 -8.76 -3.58 9.74
N SER A 106 -9.98 -3.94 9.34
CA SER A 106 -10.69 -5.08 9.93
C SER A 106 -9.96 -6.40 9.72
N TRP A 107 -9.31 -6.60 8.56
CA TRP A 107 -8.48 -7.77 8.28
C TRP A 107 -7.23 -7.82 9.19
N ASN A 108 -6.58 -6.66 9.37
CA ASN A 108 -5.38 -6.52 10.18
C ASN A 108 -5.64 -6.64 11.70
N LYS A 109 -6.84 -6.29 12.17
CA LYS A 109 -7.21 -6.35 13.59
C LYS A 109 -7.15 -7.76 14.17
N SER A 110 -7.21 -8.79 13.34
CA SER A 110 -6.97 -10.18 13.77
C SER A 110 -5.53 -10.43 14.24
N PHE A 111 -4.58 -9.55 13.89
CA PHE A 111 -3.14 -9.74 14.10
C PHE A 111 -2.46 -8.67 14.97
N SER A 112 -3.13 -7.55 15.28
CA SER A 112 -2.55 -6.46 16.09
C SER A 112 -3.40 -6.15 17.32
N LYS A 113 -2.74 -5.95 18.46
CA LYS A 113 -3.37 -5.58 19.74
C LYS A 113 -3.51 -4.06 19.93
N ASN A 114 -2.93 -3.25 19.04
CA ASN A 114 -2.87 -1.79 19.15
C ASN A 114 -3.70 -1.07 18.08
N ASP A 115 -3.90 0.24 18.28
CA ASP A 115 -4.71 1.09 17.41
C ASP A 115 -4.10 1.22 16.00
N ILE A 116 -4.93 0.87 15.01
CA ILE A 116 -4.70 1.15 13.59
C ILE A 116 -5.54 2.38 13.22
N VAL A 117 -4.88 3.41 12.70
CA VAL A 117 -5.52 4.67 12.30
C VAL A 117 -5.68 4.70 10.79
N VAL A 118 -6.89 4.98 10.32
CA VAL A 118 -7.19 5.16 8.90
C VAL A 118 -7.11 6.63 8.53
N THR A 119 -6.24 6.95 7.57
CA THR A 119 -5.93 8.30 7.08
C THR A 119 -6.17 8.40 5.57
N ASP A 120 -6.02 9.61 5.03
CA ASP A 120 -5.97 9.80 3.58
C ASP A 120 -4.64 9.27 3.04
N ILE A 121 -4.66 8.61 1.88
CA ILE A 121 -3.48 7.97 1.26
C ILE A 121 -2.32 8.93 0.96
N LYS A 122 -2.57 10.25 0.94
CA LYS A 122 -1.53 11.26 0.73
C LYS A 122 -0.89 11.75 2.03
N THR A 123 -1.50 11.42 3.17
CA THR A 123 -1.14 11.90 4.50
C THR A 123 -0.56 10.83 5.41
N ASP A 124 -0.43 9.60 4.92
CA ASP A 124 -0.12 8.41 5.71
C ASP A 124 1.38 8.13 5.94
#